data_AF-A0A2M7N1L1-F1
#
_entry.id   AF-A0A2M7N1L1-F1
#
_cell.length_a   1.000
_cell.length_b   1.000
_cell.length_c   1.000
_cell.angle_alpha   90.00
_cell.angle_beta   90.00
_cell.angle_gamma   90.00
#
_symmetry.space_group_name_H-M   'P 1'
#
loop_
_entity.id
_entity.type
_entity.pdbx_description
1 polymer ?
#
loop_
_entity_poly.entity_id
_entity_poly.type
_entity_poly.pdbx_seq_one_letter_code
_entity_poly.pdbx_strand_id
1 'polypeptide(L)'
;MTGSTATVAGRIIDEGEEGATQYGHCWDIAQSPTTDKNKTELGSSAGRKDYTSNLITLVPATKYYVRAYATDKHESNKVVYGAEINFTTVLAIGDSYQGGIIAYILQSGDSGYNASVQHGLIATPSNQSTGAEWGCFETAITGADGTAIGTGNQNTIDIVAGCTTASIAAKLCSDLVLGGYSDWYLPSKDELNKLYLNNVAIGGFANYFYWSSTEYSATDAFGFDFNDGNAGSDFKTSIHSVRAVRAF
;
A
#
# COMPACT_ATOMS: atom_id res chain seq x y z
N MET A 1 -10.93 -7.73 -8.30
CA MET A 1 -9.61 -7.24 -8.69
C MET A 1 -8.93 -6.74 -7.44
N THR A 2 -7.66 -7.09 -7.25
CA THR A 2 -6.79 -6.57 -6.17
C THR A 2 -5.60 -5.84 -6.81
N GLY A 3 -4.64 -5.38 -6.01
CA GLY A 3 -3.37 -4.86 -6.52
C GLY A 3 -2.55 -5.90 -7.29
N SER A 4 -2.73 -7.20 -6.99
CA SER A 4 -1.89 -8.27 -7.52
C SER A 4 -2.62 -9.32 -8.37
N THR A 5 -3.96 -9.32 -8.38
CA THR A 5 -4.76 -10.28 -9.14
C THR A 5 -6.00 -9.68 -9.79
N ALA A 6 -6.44 -10.28 -10.90
CA ALA A 6 -7.70 -9.92 -11.56
C ALA A 6 -8.38 -11.16 -12.14
N THR A 7 -9.71 -11.25 -11.96
CA THR A 7 -10.52 -12.25 -12.65
C THR A 7 -11.10 -11.63 -13.91
N VAL A 8 -10.84 -12.26 -15.06
CA VAL A 8 -11.38 -11.84 -16.35
C VAL A 8 -12.22 -12.96 -16.93
N ALA A 9 -13.32 -12.59 -17.59
CA ALA A 9 -14.22 -13.51 -18.25
C ALA A 9 -14.00 -13.49 -19.76
N GLY A 10 -14.06 -14.67 -20.37
CA GLY A 10 -13.99 -14.87 -21.81
C GLY A 10 -15.06 -15.86 -22.27
N ARG A 11 -15.31 -15.85 -23.58
CA ARG A 11 -16.24 -16.79 -24.22
C ARG A 11 -15.64 -17.32 -25.50
N ILE A 12 -15.65 -18.64 -25.63
CA ILE A 12 -15.35 -19.32 -26.89
C ILE A 12 -16.63 -19.34 -27.72
N ILE A 13 -16.63 -18.60 -28.83
CA ILE A 13 -17.79 -18.47 -29.73
C ILE A 13 -17.68 -19.35 -30.96
N ASP A 14 -16.48 -19.82 -31.28
CA ASP A 14 -16.19 -20.73 -32.38
C ASP A 14 -14.86 -21.41 -32.09
N GLU A 15 -14.73 -22.66 -32.47
CA GLU A 15 -13.52 -23.47 -32.27
C GLU A 15 -12.94 -24.02 -33.56
N GLY A 16 -13.52 -23.65 -34.72
CA GLY A 16 -13.16 -24.27 -35.99
C GLY A 16 -13.47 -25.77 -36.00
N GLU A 17 -12.84 -26.50 -36.90
CA GLU A 17 -13.14 -27.92 -37.13
C GLU A 17 -12.52 -28.86 -36.09
N GLU A 18 -11.41 -28.46 -35.43
CA GLU A 18 -10.62 -29.34 -34.54
C GLU A 18 -10.61 -28.95 -33.05
N GLY A 19 -11.27 -27.86 -32.65
CA GLY A 19 -11.22 -27.42 -31.25
C GLY A 19 -10.01 -26.54 -30.94
N ALA A 20 -10.03 -25.85 -29.78
CA ALA A 20 -8.85 -25.16 -29.28
C ALA A 20 -7.96 -26.13 -28.49
N THR A 21 -6.66 -26.15 -28.80
CA THR A 21 -5.64 -26.93 -28.07
C THR A 21 -5.20 -26.25 -26.79
N GLN A 22 -5.32 -24.93 -26.74
CA GLN A 22 -5.06 -24.09 -25.59
C GLN A 22 -5.97 -22.86 -25.67
N TYR A 23 -6.46 -22.37 -24.54
CA TYR A 23 -7.19 -21.10 -24.47
C TYR A 23 -6.96 -20.42 -23.12
N GLY A 24 -7.26 -19.13 -23.08
CA GLY A 24 -7.12 -18.34 -21.85
C GLY A 24 -7.08 -16.86 -22.15
N HIS A 25 -6.41 -16.11 -21.29
CA HIS A 25 -6.16 -14.69 -21.47
C HIS A 25 -4.66 -14.42 -21.45
N CYS A 26 -4.21 -13.49 -22.28
CA CYS A 26 -2.87 -12.90 -22.23
C CYS A 26 -2.97 -11.43 -21.84
N TRP A 27 -1.95 -10.91 -21.14
CA TRP A 27 -1.95 -9.54 -20.64
C TRP A 27 -0.57 -8.89 -20.59
N ASP A 28 -0.56 -7.56 -20.73
CA ASP A 28 0.64 -6.73 -20.73
C ASP A 28 0.29 -5.28 -20.34
N ILE A 29 1.30 -4.48 -19.99
CA ILE A 29 1.17 -3.02 -19.84
C ILE A 29 1.23 -2.29 -21.19
N ALA A 30 1.75 -2.95 -22.22
CA ALA A 30 1.69 -2.51 -23.60
C ALA A 30 0.38 -2.98 -24.28
N GLN A 31 -0.10 -2.20 -25.24
CA GLN A 31 -1.26 -2.60 -26.06
C GLN A 31 -0.95 -3.82 -26.94
N SER A 32 -2.00 -4.50 -27.37
CA SER A 32 -1.96 -5.72 -28.18
C SER A 32 -1.16 -6.85 -27.53
N PRO A 33 -1.51 -7.26 -26.28
CA PRO A 33 -0.81 -8.37 -25.62
C PRO A 33 -0.89 -9.65 -26.45
N THR A 34 0.19 -10.43 -26.41
CA THR A 34 0.32 -11.73 -27.07
C THR A 34 0.62 -12.83 -26.06
N THR A 35 0.54 -14.09 -26.50
CA THR A 35 0.89 -15.26 -25.69
C THR A 35 2.38 -15.42 -25.37
N ASP A 36 3.22 -14.47 -25.78
CA ASP A 36 4.68 -14.55 -25.59
C ASP A 36 5.12 -14.04 -24.20
N LYS A 37 4.24 -13.29 -23.52
CA LYS A 37 4.47 -12.75 -22.18
C LYS A 37 3.57 -13.44 -21.15
N ASN A 38 2.75 -12.66 -20.44
CA ASN A 38 1.90 -13.20 -19.39
C ASN A 38 0.63 -13.79 -20.00
N LYS A 39 0.33 -15.04 -19.65
CA LYS A 39 -0.88 -15.74 -20.09
C LYS A 39 -1.36 -16.76 -19.05
N THR A 40 -2.63 -17.12 -19.13
CA THR A 40 -3.18 -18.30 -18.46
C THR A 40 -3.33 -19.44 -19.44
N GLU A 41 -3.08 -20.66 -19.00
CA GLU A 41 -3.22 -21.87 -19.81
C GLU A 41 -4.33 -22.75 -19.25
N LEU A 42 -5.52 -22.70 -19.84
CA LEU A 42 -6.71 -23.44 -19.39
C LEU A 42 -6.89 -24.81 -20.10
N GLY A 43 -5.89 -25.24 -20.85
CA GLY A 43 -5.87 -26.52 -21.58
C GLY A 43 -6.72 -26.50 -22.85
N SER A 44 -7.13 -27.67 -23.31
CA SER A 44 -7.98 -27.80 -24.48
C SER A 44 -9.46 -27.52 -24.16
N SER A 45 -10.22 -27.14 -25.18
CA SER A 45 -11.67 -27.04 -25.10
C SER A 45 -12.35 -27.88 -26.19
N ALA A 46 -13.56 -28.34 -25.87
CA ALA A 46 -14.49 -28.94 -26.80
C ALA A 46 -15.84 -28.25 -26.63
N GLY A 47 -16.25 -27.50 -27.64
CA GLY A 47 -17.48 -26.74 -27.70
C GLY A 47 -17.40 -25.33 -27.09
N ARG A 48 -18.30 -24.48 -27.60
CA ARG A 48 -18.55 -23.14 -27.09
C ARG A 48 -18.79 -23.16 -25.58
N LYS A 49 -18.11 -22.29 -24.86
CA LYS A 49 -18.24 -22.14 -23.40
C LYS A 49 -17.83 -20.76 -22.93
N ASP A 50 -18.40 -20.37 -21.80
CA ASP A 50 -17.89 -19.26 -21.01
C ASP A 50 -16.78 -19.78 -20.07
N TYR A 51 -15.77 -18.95 -19.80
CA TYR A 51 -14.65 -19.30 -18.93
C TYR A 51 -14.11 -18.07 -18.21
N THR A 52 -13.36 -18.30 -17.14
CA THR A 52 -12.68 -17.25 -16.39
C THR A 52 -11.20 -17.58 -16.21
N SER A 53 -10.35 -16.56 -16.28
CA SER A 53 -8.93 -16.64 -15.95
C SER A 53 -8.61 -15.81 -14.72
N ASN A 54 -7.71 -16.31 -13.87
CA ASN A 54 -7.12 -15.54 -12.79
C ASN A 54 -5.75 -15.01 -13.22
N LEU A 55 -5.66 -13.71 -13.45
CA LEU A 55 -4.40 -13.01 -13.70
C LEU A 55 -3.69 -12.84 -12.36
N ILE A 56 -2.41 -13.15 -12.33
CA ILE A 56 -1.55 -13.06 -11.16
C ILE A 56 -0.35 -12.14 -11.44
N THR A 57 0.45 -11.88 -10.41
CA THR A 57 1.70 -11.09 -10.50
C THR A 57 1.48 -9.71 -11.14
N LEU A 58 0.30 -9.11 -10.89
CA LEU A 58 0.03 -7.74 -11.32
C LEU A 58 0.74 -6.76 -10.38
N VAL A 59 1.09 -5.61 -10.92
CA VAL A 59 1.62 -4.48 -10.14
C VAL A 59 0.45 -3.57 -9.75
N PRO A 60 0.36 -3.10 -8.50
CA PRO A 60 -0.67 -2.15 -8.07
C PRO A 60 -0.61 -0.81 -8.86
N ALA A 61 -1.74 -0.09 -8.91
CA ALA A 61 -1.87 1.19 -9.62
C ALA A 61 -1.38 1.17 -11.09
N THR A 62 -1.49 0.03 -11.77
CA THR A 62 -0.93 -0.20 -13.10
C THR A 62 -2.02 -0.57 -14.09
N LYS A 63 -2.00 0.11 -15.26
CA LYS A 63 -2.91 -0.18 -16.36
C LYS A 63 -2.44 -1.40 -17.14
N TYR A 64 -3.32 -2.38 -17.31
CA TYR A 64 -3.11 -3.59 -18.09
C TYR A 64 -4.08 -3.67 -19.27
N TYR A 65 -3.58 -4.18 -20.38
CA TYR A 65 -4.36 -4.59 -21.55
C TYR A 65 -4.46 -6.11 -21.53
N VAL A 66 -5.64 -6.64 -21.87
CA VAL A 66 -5.95 -8.07 -21.83
C VAL A 66 -6.64 -8.48 -23.11
N ARG A 67 -6.25 -9.63 -23.65
CA ARG A 67 -6.94 -10.30 -24.75
C ARG A 67 -7.18 -11.75 -24.41
N ALA A 68 -8.41 -12.21 -24.65
CA ALA A 68 -8.68 -13.64 -24.76
C ALA A 68 -7.87 -14.23 -25.92
N TYR A 69 -7.41 -15.46 -25.81
CA TYR A 69 -6.72 -16.16 -26.89
C TYR A 69 -7.17 -17.62 -26.99
N ALA A 70 -7.02 -18.20 -28.17
CA ALA A 70 -7.15 -19.63 -28.42
C ALA A 70 -6.11 -20.09 -29.45
N THR A 71 -5.58 -21.30 -29.29
CA THR A 71 -4.65 -21.94 -30.22
C THR A 71 -5.38 -22.98 -31.04
N ASP A 72 -5.51 -22.72 -32.34
CA ASP A 72 -6.14 -23.61 -33.31
C ASP A 72 -5.12 -24.57 -33.90
N LYS A 73 -5.44 -25.86 -33.86
CA LYS A 73 -4.60 -26.96 -34.36
C LYS A 73 -4.58 -27.03 -35.89
N HIS A 74 -5.63 -26.58 -36.57
CA HIS A 74 -5.82 -26.75 -38.01
C HIS A 74 -4.83 -25.90 -38.83
N GLU A 75 -4.37 -24.76 -38.31
CA GLU A 75 -3.44 -23.84 -38.99
C GLU A 75 -2.05 -23.77 -38.30
N SER A 76 -1.35 -24.89 -38.12
CA SER A 76 0.01 -24.90 -37.55
C SER A 76 0.11 -24.26 -36.14
N ASN A 77 -0.85 -24.55 -35.24
CA ASN A 77 -0.93 -23.95 -33.90
C ASN A 77 -1.05 -22.42 -33.92
N LYS A 78 -1.78 -21.87 -34.88
CA LYS A 78 -2.04 -20.43 -34.95
C LYS A 78 -2.79 -19.97 -33.71
N VAL A 79 -2.34 -18.85 -33.15
CA VAL A 79 -3.02 -18.18 -32.05
C VAL A 79 -3.97 -17.13 -32.61
N VAL A 80 -5.24 -17.26 -32.26
CA VAL A 80 -6.26 -16.24 -32.50
C VAL A 80 -6.55 -15.49 -31.21
N TYR A 81 -6.94 -14.22 -31.34
CA TYR A 81 -7.12 -13.33 -30.21
C TYR A 81 -8.49 -12.64 -30.29
N GLY A 82 -9.12 -12.49 -29.13
CA GLY A 82 -10.34 -11.71 -28.98
C GLY A 82 -10.10 -10.19 -28.98
N ALA A 83 -11.19 -9.47 -28.71
CA ALA A 83 -11.16 -8.04 -28.47
C ALA A 83 -10.26 -7.70 -27.28
N GLU A 84 -9.55 -6.57 -27.39
CA GLU A 84 -8.76 -6.04 -26.30
C GLU A 84 -9.65 -5.28 -25.32
N ILE A 85 -9.47 -5.56 -24.04
CA ILE A 85 -10.00 -4.77 -22.93
C ILE A 85 -8.84 -4.24 -22.11
N ASN A 86 -9.09 -3.23 -21.29
CA ASN A 86 -8.11 -2.73 -20.34
C ASN A 86 -8.73 -2.46 -18.98
N PHE A 87 -7.91 -2.56 -17.95
CA PHE A 87 -8.25 -2.22 -16.58
C PHE A 87 -7.02 -1.65 -15.86
N THR A 88 -7.24 -1.00 -14.73
CA THR A 88 -6.16 -0.50 -13.86
C THR A 88 -6.30 -1.18 -12.51
N THR A 89 -5.23 -1.81 -12.02
CA THR A 89 -5.21 -2.37 -10.66
C THR A 89 -5.35 -1.26 -9.62
N VAL A 90 -5.95 -1.59 -8.48
CA VAL A 90 -6.12 -0.67 -7.35
C VAL A 90 -5.05 -0.93 -6.29
N LEU A 91 -4.70 0.07 -5.50
CA LEU A 91 -3.84 -0.10 -4.33
C LEU A 91 -4.60 -0.83 -3.23
N ALA A 92 -3.96 -1.80 -2.60
CA ALA A 92 -4.43 -2.50 -1.42
C ALA A 92 -3.44 -2.33 -0.26
N ILE A 93 -3.95 -2.44 0.97
CA ILE A 93 -3.13 -2.42 2.17
C ILE A 93 -2.15 -3.61 2.13
N GLY A 94 -0.88 -3.35 2.41
CA GLY A 94 0.22 -4.31 2.29
C GLY A 94 0.96 -4.28 0.95
N ASP A 95 0.46 -3.56 -0.05
CA ASP A 95 1.17 -3.41 -1.33
C ASP A 95 2.45 -2.58 -1.17
N SER A 96 3.53 -2.98 -1.85
CA SER A 96 4.73 -2.14 -1.99
C SER A 96 4.45 -0.99 -2.96
N TYR A 97 4.56 0.25 -2.48
CA TYR A 97 4.25 1.44 -3.27
C TYR A 97 5.09 2.64 -2.81
N GLN A 98 5.65 3.38 -3.77
CA GLN A 98 6.40 4.62 -3.55
C GLN A 98 7.39 4.58 -2.35
N GLY A 99 8.25 3.55 -2.32
CA GLY A 99 9.32 3.43 -1.32
C GLY A 99 8.92 2.81 0.01
N GLY A 100 7.65 2.49 0.22
CA GLY A 100 7.17 1.82 1.43
C GLY A 100 6.04 0.84 1.17
N ILE A 101 5.22 0.62 2.20
CA ILE A 101 4.08 -0.30 2.18
C ILE A 101 2.80 0.49 2.43
N ILE A 102 1.75 0.27 1.62
CA ILE A 102 0.44 0.89 1.85
C ILE A 102 -0.07 0.46 3.23
N ALA A 103 -0.15 1.41 4.15
CA ALA A 103 -0.57 1.19 5.52
C ALA A 103 -2.08 1.41 5.69
N TYR A 104 -2.64 2.34 4.92
CA TYR A 104 -4.06 2.67 4.98
C TYR A 104 -4.51 3.32 3.68
N ILE A 105 -5.75 3.04 3.27
CA ILE A 105 -6.45 3.75 2.19
C ILE A 105 -7.53 4.60 2.83
N LEU A 106 -7.55 5.90 2.54
CA LEU A 106 -8.54 6.83 3.08
C LEU A 106 -9.96 6.37 2.72
N GLN A 107 -10.87 6.53 3.66
CA GLN A 107 -12.28 6.19 3.53
C GLN A 107 -13.14 7.45 3.56
N SER A 108 -14.39 7.34 3.14
CA SER A 108 -15.35 8.44 3.24
C SER A 108 -15.45 8.95 4.67
N GLY A 109 -15.15 10.24 4.86
CA GLY A 109 -15.10 10.89 6.17
C GLY A 109 -13.68 11.22 6.65
N ASP A 110 -12.66 10.56 6.08
CA ASP A 110 -11.26 10.94 6.34
C ASP A 110 -10.92 12.26 5.62
N SER A 111 -10.09 13.09 6.27
CA SER A 111 -9.55 14.29 5.63
C SER A 111 -8.71 13.91 4.42
N GLY A 112 -8.97 14.55 3.27
CA GLY A 112 -8.29 14.25 2.01
C GLY A 112 -8.90 13.09 1.20
N TYR A 113 -9.97 12.45 1.67
CA TYR A 113 -10.65 11.41 0.90
C TYR A 113 -11.23 11.95 -0.42
N ASN A 114 -11.03 11.20 -1.51
CA ASN A 114 -11.62 11.46 -2.81
C ASN A 114 -12.20 10.16 -3.40
N ALA A 115 -13.49 10.15 -3.73
CA ALA A 115 -14.14 8.96 -4.30
C ALA A 115 -13.59 8.53 -5.67
N SER A 116 -12.89 9.42 -6.38
CA SER A 116 -12.34 9.17 -7.72
C SER A 116 -10.84 8.82 -7.71
N VAL A 117 -10.13 9.03 -6.59
CA VAL A 117 -8.68 8.84 -6.50
C VAL A 117 -8.32 8.22 -5.15
N GLN A 118 -7.55 7.13 -5.16
CA GLN A 118 -7.06 6.55 -3.91
C GLN A 118 -5.98 7.43 -3.30
N HIS A 119 -6.26 7.89 -2.08
CA HIS A 119 -5.30 8.53 -1.19
C HIS A 119 -5.10 7.67 0.05
N GLY A 120 -4.01 7.87 0.78
CA GLY A 120 -3.72 7.04 1.94
C GLY A 120 -2.42 7.33 2.64
N LEU A 121 -2.03 6.36 3.46
CA LEU A 121 -0.77 6.37 4.20
C LEU A 121 0.12 5.25 3.69
N ILE A 122 1.40 5.55 3.56
CA ILE A 122 2.47 4.60 3.28
C ILE A 122 3.34 4.54 4.52
N ALA A 123 3.56 3.36 5.10
CA ALA A 123 4.52 3.17 6.18
C ALA A 123 5.88 2.73 5.62
N THR A 124 6.95 3.05 6.34
CA THR A 124 8.27 2.47 6.05
C THR A 124 8.20 0.94 6.19
N PRO A 125 9.00 0.16 5.43
CA PRO A 125 9.02 -1.31 5.54
C PRO A 125 9.58 -1.85 6.87
N SER A 126 10.31 -1.02 7.61
CA SER A 126 10.89 -1.34 8.92
C SER A 126 10.83 -0.15 9.87
N ASN A 127 11.07 -0.39 11.15
CA ASN A 127 11.21 0.67 12.16
C ASN A 127 12.44 1.53 11.86
N GLN A 128 12.32 2.84 12.06
CA GLN A 128 13.41 3.81 11.92
C GLN A 128 14.25 3.91 13.19
N SER A 129 13.68 3.53 14.33
CA SER A 129 14.39 3.28 15.59
C SER A 129 13.62 2.30 16.45
N THR A 130 14.32 1.57 17.31
CA THR A 130 13.77 0.71 18.36
C THR A 130 13.80 1.35 19.74
N GLY A 131 14.29 2.60 19.85
CA GLY A 131 14.40 3.32 21.10
C GLY A 131 14.83 4.77 20.84
N ALA A 132 13.84 5.64 20.70
CA ALA A 132 14.03 7.09 20.58
C ALA A 132 13.15 7.81 21.59
N GLU A 133 13.64 8.92 22.10
CA GLU A 133 12.83 9.86 22.89
C GLU A 133 11.90 10.65 21.97
N TRP A 134 10.75 11.07 22.52
CA TRP A 134 9.92 12.08 21.85
C TRP A 134 10.60 13.46 21.91
N GLY A 135 11.29 13.74 23.01
CA GLY A 135 12.16 14.92 23.18
C GLY A 135 11.51 16.11 23.88
N CYS A 136 12.33 17.11 24.24
CA CYS A 136 11.87 18.37 24.83
C CYS A 136 10.88 18.23 26.00
N PHE A 137 11.25 17.36 26.94
CA PHE A 137 10.56 17.21 28.21
C PHE A 137 10.42 18.55 28.94
N GLU A 138 9.30 18.72 29.67
CA GLU A 138 8.88 19.97 30.33
C GLU A 138 8.63 21.17 29.39
N THR A 139 8.64 20.95 28.07
CA THR A 139 8.35 21.97 27.08
C THR A 139 7.16 21.53 26.22
N ALA A 140 6.11 22.34 26.18
CA ALA A 140 4.99 22.14 25.26
C ALA A 140 5.37 22.65 23.86
N ILE A 141 5.13 21.83 22.84
CA ILE A 141 5.39 22.15 21.44
C ILE A 141 4.08 22.64 20.82
N THR A 142 4.00 23.94 20.57
CA THR A 142 2.79 24.55 19.98
C THR A 142 2.51 23.96 18.60
N GLY A 143 1.30 23.45 18.39
CA GLY A 143 0.84 22.88 17.11
C GLY A 143 1.02 21.36 16.97
N ALA A 144 1.76 20.72 17.88
CA ALA A 144 2.00 19.28 17.84
C ALA A 144 0.91 18.43 18.52
N ASP A 145 -0.28 18.98 18.80
CA ASP A 145 -1.38 18.31 19.50
C ASP A 145 -2.45 17.72 18.55
N GLY A 146 -2.24 17.81 17.23
CA GLY A 146 -3.14 17.23 16.24
C GLY A 146 -3.23 15.70 16.37
N THR A 147 -4.44 15.16 16.53
CA THR A 147 -4.66 13.71 16.64
C THR A 147 -5.05 13.05 15.31
N ALA A 148 -5.78 13.79 14.47
CA ALA A 148 -6.52 13.26 13.34
C ALA A 148 -5.61 12.81 12.18
N ILE A 149 -6.15 11.92 11.33
CA ILE A 149 -5.50 11.53 10.07
C ILE A 149 -5.17 12.77 9.24
N GLY A 150 -3.91 12.86 8.79
CA GLY A 150 -3.39 14.01 8.04
C GLY A 150 -2.72 15.09 8.91
N THR A 151 -2.78 15.00 10.24
CA THR A 151 -2.12 15.99 11.13
C THR A 151 -0.65 15.65 11.44
N GLY A 152 -0.24 14.40 11.27
CA GLY A 152 1.09 13.94 11.72
C GLY A 152 2.25 14.65 11.03
N ASN A 153 2.08 15.06 9.77
CA ASN A 153 3.11 15.81 9.06
C ASN A 153 3.32 17.20 9.69
N GLN A 154 2.24 17.93 9.95
CA GLN A 154 2.33 19.26 10.58
C GLN A 154 2.87 19.15 12.01
N ASN A 155 2.40 18.18 12.80
CA ASN A 155 2.96 17.93 14.13
C ASN A 155 4.47 17.67 14.06
N THR A 156 4.93 16.85 13.11
CA THR A 156 6.36 16.54 12.95
C THR A 156 7.16 17.79 12.62
N ILE A 157 6.64 18.66 11.74
CA ILE A 157 7.26 19.96 11.42
C ILE A 157 7.37 20.83 12.68
N ASP A 158 6.29 20.92 13.47
CA ASP A 158 6.25 21.74 14.68
C ASP A 158 7.21 21.22 15.76
N ILE A 159 7.32 19.89 15.93
CA ILE A 159 8.29 19.26 16.83
C ILE A 159 9.72 19.56 16.38
N VAL A 160 10.04 19.38 15.10
CA VAL A 160 11.40 19.62 14.60
C VAL A 160 11.79 21.10 14.69
N ALA A 161 10.83 22.02 14.56
CA ALA A 161 11.06 23.45 14.73
C ALA A 161 11.16 23.87 16.20
N GLY A 162 10.35 23.27 17.07
CA GLY A 162 10.22 23.64 18.47
C GLY A 162 11.16 22.90 19.43
N CYS A 163 11.78 21.80 18.99
CA CYS A 163 12.60 20.95 19.84
C CYS A 163 14.07 20.88 19.42
N THR A 164 14.97 21.25 20.33
CA THR A 164 16.43 21.22 20.11
C THR A 164 17.11 19.95 20.61
N THR A 165 16.37 19.03 21.24
CA THR A 165 16.92 17.73 21.66
C THR A 165 17.43 16.97 20.44
N ALA A 166 18.66 16.48 20.52
CA ALA A 166 19.26 15.71 19.43
C ALA A 166 18.59 14.33 19.31
N SER A 167 18.43 13.84 18.08
CA SER A 167 18.02 12.46 17.78
C SER A 167 16.66 12.03 18.35
N ILE A 168 15.66 12.90 18.25
CA ILE A 168 14.27 12.61 18.65
C ILE A 168 13.49 11.87 17.57
N ALA A 169 12.39 11.21 17.97
CA ALA A 169 11.53 10.42 17.11
C ALA A 169 11.07 11.17 15.84
N ALA A 170 10.60 12.41 15.99
CA ALA A 170 10.15 13.23 14.87
C ALA A 170 11.28 13.52 13.86
N LYS A 171 12.49 13.80 14.36
CA LYS A 171 13.65 14.14 13.55
C LYS A 171 14.19 12.93 12.78
N LEU A 172 14.12 11.73 13.37
CA LEU A 172 14.43 10.48 12.68
C LEU A 172 13.52 10.26 11.46
N CYS A 173 12.25 10.66 11.55
CA CYS A 173 11.32 10.60 10.42
C CYS A 173 11.56 11.72 9.41
N SER A 174 11.70 12.98 9.86
CA SER A 174 11.82 14.13 8.96
C SER A 174 13.12 14.15 8.15
N ASP A 175 14.21 13.61 8.71
CA ASP A 175 15.51 13.56 8.04
C ASP A 175 15.63 12.32 7.12
N LEU A 176 14.62 11.42 7.11
CA LEU A 176 14.66 10.17 6.36
C LEU A 176 14.53 10.40 4.86
N VAL A 177 15.44 9.78 4.11
CA VAL A 177 15.31 9.60 2.66
C VAL A 177 15.24 8.11 2.35
N LEU A 178 14.08 7.64 1.89
CA LEU A 178 13.85 6.22 1.60
C LEU A 178 13.06 6.05 0.30
N GLY A 179 13.52 5.14 -0.56
CA GLY A 179 12.85 4.84 -1.83
C GLY A 179 12.77 6.02 -2.81
N GLY A 180 13.62 7.03 -2.65
CA GLY A 180 13.61 8.27 -3.44
C GLY A 180 12.72 9.39 -2.87
N TYR A 181 12.13 9.19 -1.68
CA TYR A 181 11.22 10.13 -1.04
C TYR A 181 11.81 10.67 0.27
N SER A 182 11.58 11.96 0.53
CA SER A 182 12.12 12.72 1.68
C SER A 182 11.04 13.44 2.48
N ASP A 183 9.78 13.06 2.29
CA ASP A 183 8.57 13.63 2.90
C ASP A 183 7.99 12.67 3.97
N TRP A 184 8.87 11.89 4.61
CA TRP A 184 8.51 11.01 5.71
C TRP A 184 8.32 11.80 7.00
N TYR A 185 7.33 11.40 7.81
CA TYR A 185 6.99 12.06 9.06
C TYR A 185 6.56 11.06 10.13
N LEU A 186 6.57 11.50 11.40
CA LEU A 186 6.12 10.70 12.53
C LEU A 186 4.57 10.74 12.56
N PRO A 187 3.87 9.59 12.49
CA PRO A 187 2.41 9.57 12.37
C PRO A 187 1.74 10.22 13.58
N SER A 188 0.64 10.96 13.36
CA SER A 188 -0.25 11.37 14.44
C SER A 188 -0.87 10.15 15.13
N LYS A 189 -1.51 10.38 16.29
CA LYS A 189 -2.18 9.34 17.05
C LYS A 189 -3.14 8.48 16.20
N ASP A 190 -4.00 9.10 15.40
CA ASP A 190 -4.99 8.35 14.62
C ASP A 190 -4.36 7.67 13.39
N GLU A 191 -3.28 8.23 12.83
CA GLU A 191 -2.50 7.55 11.78
C GLU A 191 -1.77 6.32 12.33
N LEU A 192 -1.19 6.42 13.52
CA LEU A 192 -0.51 5.31 14.19
C LEU A 192 -1.50 4.19 14.54
N ASN A 193 -2.72 4.54 14.92
CA ASN A 193 -3.81 3.57 15.09
C ASN A 193 -4.09 2.79 13.78
N LYS A 194 -4.09 3.46 12.61
CA LYS A 194 -4.26 2.77 11.32
C LYS A 194 -3.09 1.82 11.03
N LEU A 195 -1.87 2.17 11.42
CA LEU A 195 -0.72 1.27 11.33
C LEU A 195 -0.91 0.05 12.22
N TYR A 196 -1.37 0.22 13.46
CA TYR A 196 -1.66 -0.89 14.38
C TYR A 196 -2.72 -1.84 13.80
N LEU A 197 -3.86 -1.30 13.36
CA LEU A 197 -4.97 -2.10 12.80
C LEU A 197 -4.57 -2.91 11.55
N ASN A 198 -3.55 -2.44 10.82
CA ASN A 198 -3.06 -3.08 9.59
C ASN A 198 -1.65 -3.69 9.75
N ASN A 199 -1.18 -3.88 10.99
CA ASN A 199 0.21 -4.24 11.27
C ASN A 199 0.65 -5.56 10.61
N VAL A 200 -0.27 -6.52 10.44
CA VAL A 200 0.00 -7.82 9.80
C VAL A 200 0.30 -7.64 8.32
N ALA A 201 -0.49 -6.81 7.63
CA ALA A 201 -0.32 -6.55 6.21
C ALA A 201 0.91 -5.68 5.92
N ILE A 202 1.22 -4.74 6.82
CA ILE A 202 2.40 -3.87 6.71
C ILE A 202 3.69 -4.62 7.06
N GLY A 203 3.65 -5.44 8.10
CA GLY A 203 4.78 -6.23 8.61
C GLY A 203 5.85 -5.40 9.35
N GLY A 204 6.82 -6.09 9.95
CA GLY A 204 8.03 -5.48 10.50
C GLY A 204 7.85 -4.66 11.79
N PHE A 205 6.73 -4.81 12.51
CA PHE A 205 6.53 -4.22 13.83
C PHE A 205 7.03 -5.17 14.94
N ALA A 206 7.67 -4.60 15.96
CA ALA A 206 7.88 -5.22 17.26
C ALA A 206 6.64 -5.06 18.17
N ASN A 207 6.44 -5.99 19.10
CA ASN A 207 5.43 -5.91 20.16
C ASN A 207 5.92 -4.95 21.26
N TYR A 208 5.86 -3.65 20.98
CA TYR A 208 6.36 -2.61 21.86
C TYR A 208 5.56 -1.32 21.68
N PHE A 209 5.85 -0.32 22.50
CA PHE A 209 5.24 0.99 22.37
C PHE A 209 5.87 1.78 21.21
N TYR A 210 5.05 2.49 20.45
CA TYR A 210 5.44 3.33 19.33
C TYR A 210 5.00 4.76 19.57
N TRP A 211 5.92 5.70 19.32
CA TRP A 211 5.59 7.10 19.39
C TRP A 211 4.68 7.53 18.24
N SER A 212 3.69 8.37 18.58
CA SER A 212 3.05 9.25 17.62
C SER A 212 3.67 10.66 17.70
N SER A 213 3.41 11.51 16.71
CA SER A 213 3.75 12.93 16.75
C SER A 213 2.79 13.77 17.58
N THR A 214 1.76 13.18 18.17
CA THR A 214 0.77 13.91 18.96
C THR A 214 1.28 14.10 20.39
N GLU A 215 1.53 15.35 20.76
CA GLU A 215 1.82 15.78 22.13
C GLU A 215 0.57 15.61 23.02
N TYR A 216 0.76 15.14 24.25
CA TYR A 216 -0.30 15.12 25.26
C TYR A 216 -0.14 16.27 26.25
N SER A 217 1.09 16.55 26.67
CA SER A 217 1.43 17.63 27.60
C SER A 217 2.87 18.08 27.40
N ALA A 218 3.32 19.06 28.20
CA ALA A 218 4.72 19.45 28.23
C ALA A 218 5.66 18.28 28.61
N THR A 219 5.18 17.27 29.33
CA THR A 219 5.97 16.13 29.84
C THR A 219 5.71 14.82 29.11
N ASP A 220 4.58 14.69 28.43
CA ASP A 220 4.08 13.42 27.90
C ASP A 220 3.69 13.53 26.42
N ALA A 221 3.82 12.44 25.69
CA ALA A 221 3.36 12.30 24.31
C ALA A 221 2.54 11.03 24.12
N PHE A 222 1.66 11.01 23.10
CA PHE A 222 0.85 9.84 22.81
C PHE A 222 1.62 8.79 21.99
N GLY A 223 1.21 7.54 22.17
CA GLY A 223 1.62 6.42 21.34
C GLY A 223 0.67 5.23 21.48
N PHE A 224 1.07 4.12 20.88
CA PHE A 224 0.33 2.85 20.89
C PHE A 224 1.25 1.71 21.28
N ASP A 225 0.77 0.83 22.16
CA ASP A 225 1.38 -0.46 22.37
C ASP A 225 0.95 -1.44 21.27
N PHE A 226 1.90 -1.92 20.47
CA PHE A 226 1.63 -2.85 19.38
C PHE A 226 1.47 -4.30 19.83
N ASN A 227 1.62 -4.60 21.13
CA ASN A 227 1.29 -5.90 21.72
C ASN A 227 -0.23 -6.09 21.89
N ASP A 228 -0.95 -5.04 22.30
CA ASP A 228 -2.37 -5.14 22.67
C ASP A 228 -3.27 -4.04 22.08
N GLY A 229 -2.70 -3.04 21.40
CA GLY A 229 -3.44 -1.96 20.73
C GLY A 229 -3.84 -0.82 21.65
N ASN A 230 -3.40 -0.81 22.90
CA ASN A 230 -3.76 0.24 23.83
C ASN A 230 -3.08 1.57 23.45
N ALA A 231 -3.91 2.59 23.23
CA ALA A 231 -3.46 3.96 23.11
C ALA A 231 -3.15 4.53 24.51
N GLY A 232 -1.99 5.14 24.68
CA GLY A 232 -1.58 5.73 25.95
C GLY A 232 -0.66 6.93 25.74
N SER A 233 -0.33 7.62 26.83
CA SER A 233 0.76 8.58 26.86
C SER A 233 1.87 8.07 27.77
N ASP A 234 3.10 8.49 27.49
CA ASP A 234 4.26 8.22 28.32
C ASP A 234 5.18 9.45 28.32
N PHE A 235 6.13 9.49 29.25
CA PHE A 235 7.08 10.58 29.37
C PHE A 235 7.87 10.74 28.07
N LYS A 236 8.08 12.00 27.65
CA LYS A 236 8.83 12.33 26.44
C LYS A 236 10.29 11.85 26.45
N THR A 237 10.83 11.56 27.65
CA THR A 237 12.16 10.97 27.86
C THR A 237 12.18 9.44 27.79
N SER A 238 11.02 8.79 27.71
CA SER A 238 10.95 7.33 27.51
C SER A 238 11.39 6.97 26.10
N ILE A 239 12.06 5.83 25.95
CA ILE A 239 12.61 5.37 24.67
C ILE A 239 11.65 4.37 24.01
N HIS A 240 11.01 4.79 22.91
CA HIS A 240 10.03 3.95 22.20
C HIS A 240 10.39 3.74 20.74
N SER A 241 9.69 2.80 20.09
CA SER A 241 9.91 2.51 18.68
C SER A 241 9.35 3.61 17.78
N VAL A 242 9.94 3.74 16.60
CA VAL A 242 9.59 4.78 15.62
C VAL A 242 9.29 4.13 14.28
N ARG A 243 8.10 4.39 13.74
CA ARG A 243 7.71 4.02 12.39
C ARG A 243 7.32 5.29 11.64
N ALA A 244 8.00 5.59 10.54
CA ALA A 244 7.67 6.76 9.74
C ALA A 244 6.54 6.41 8.75
N VAL A 245 5.77 7.42 8.41
CA VAL A 245 4.74 7.35 7.37
C VAL A 245 4.91 8.51 6.38
N ARG A 246 4.29 8.40 5.21
CA ARG A 246 4.05 9.50 4.27
C ARG A 246 2.65 9.37 3.67
N ALA A 247 2.09 10.47 3.17
CA ALA A 247 0.78 10.48 2.52
C ALA A 247 0.93 10.44 0.99
N PHE A 248 -0.08 9.93 0.29
CA PHE A 248 -0.17 9.93 -1.18
C PHE A 248 -1.59 10.22 -1.65
#